data_AF-A0A7X2KHY0-F1
#
_entry.id   AF-A0A7X2KHY0-F1
#
_cell.length_a   1.000
_cell.length_b   1.000
_cell.length_c   1.000
_cell.angle_alpha   90.00
_cell.angle_beta   90.00
_cell.angle_gamma   90.00
#
_symmetry.space_group_name_H-M   'P 1'
#
loop_
_entity.id
_entity.type
_entity.pdbx_description
1 polymer ?
#
loop_
_entity_poly.entity_id
_entity_poly.type
_entity_poly.pdbx_seq_one_letter_code
_entity_poly.pdbx_strand_id
1 'polypeptide(L)'
;MEIRYWSDIACPFCYIGSNRMKRAMKEIWIYDETPLKFKSFELDPHAPQKTTESYINHFTRGNKALEPQAKQQMAYIQSMAKGDGLPMDINSVVPTNTGDAHRLIKLAES
;
A
#
# COMPACT_ATOMS: atom_id res chain seq x y z
N MET A 1 -15.84 20.93 -2.19
CA MET A 1 -15.28 19.89 -3.06
C MET A 1 -14.67 18.80 -2.19
N GLU A 2 -14.65 17.53 -2.60
CA GLU A 2 -14.05 16.42 -1.84
C GLU A 2 -13.27 15.52 -2.80
N ILE A 3 -12.11 15.00 -2.35
CA ILE A 3 -11.33 14.00 -3.09
C ILE A 3 -11.44 12.67 -2.36
N ARG A 4 -11.83 11.61 -3.08
CA ARG A 4 -11.86 10.24 -2.57
C ARG A 4 -10.79 9.42 -3.27
N TYR A 5 -10.08 8.60 -2.52
CA TYR A 5 -9.09 7.67 -3.07
C TYR A 5 -9.30 6.27 -2.49
N TRP A 6 -9.19 5.27 -3.35
CA TRP A 6 -9.23 3.87 -2.98
C TRP A 6 -7.81 3.37 -2.75
N SER A 7 -7.60 2.68 -1.65
CA SER A 7 -6.27 2.23 -1.25
C SER A 7 -6.38 0.97 -0.43
N ASP A 8 -5.35 0.14 -0.55
CA ASP A 8 -5.16 -1.06 0.28
C ASP A 8 -3.93 -0.89 1.17
N ILE A 9 -3.94 -1.53 2.33
CA ILE A 9 -2.80 -1.56 3.28
C ILE A 9 -1.66 -2.39 2.69
N ALA A 10 -1.97 -3.44 1.93
CA ALA A 10 -1.00 -4.31 1.27
C ALA A 10 -0.31 -3.67 0.04
N CYS A 11 -0.73 -2.45 -0.36
CA CYS A 11 -0.30 -1.81 -1.59
C CYS A 11 0.80 -0.75 -1.35
N PRO A 12 2.07 -1.02 -1.68
CA PRO A 12 3.15 -0.06 -1.46
C PRO A 12 2.99 1.22 -2.29
N PHE A 13 2.47 1.12 -3.52
CA PHE A 13 2.18 2.28 -4.35
C PHE A 13 1.08 3.17 -3.76
N CYS A 14 0.13 2.60 -3.03
CA CYS A 14 -0.94 3.35 -2.41
C CYS A 14 -0.40 4.17 -1.22
N TYR A 15 0.57 3.62 -0.48
CA TYR A 15 1.30 4.37 0.54
C TYR A 15 2.10 5.54 -0.05
N ILE A 16 2.88 5.29 -1.11
CA ILE A 16 3.62 6.34 -1.83
C ILE A 16 2.67 7.40 -2.39
N GLY A 17 1.63 6.96 -3.11
CA GLY A 17 0.67 7.81 -3.80
C GLY A 17 -0.13 8.70 -2.85
N SER A 18 -0.59 8.18 -1.71
CA SER A 18 -1.31 8.98 -0.72
C SER A 18 -0.43 10.08 -0.11
N ASN A 19 0.86 9.82 0.13
CA ASN A 19 1.81 10.83 0.60
C ASN A 19 2.11 11.89 -0.46
N ARG A 20 2.30 11.48 -1.73
CA ARG A 20 2.46 12.41 -2.85
C ARG A 20 1.22 13.28 -3.07
N MET A 21 0.03 12.70 -2.98
CA MET A 21 -1.24 13.44 -3.07
C MET A 21 -1.34 14.52 -1.98
N LYS A 22 -1.08 14.16 -0.72
CA LYS A 22 -1.06 15.12 0.40
C LYS A 22 -0.05 16.24 0.17
N ARG A 23 1.13 15.94 -0.39
CA ARG A 23 2.16 16.93 -0.74
C ARG A 23 1.68 17.87 -1.83
N ALA A 24 1.18 17.33 -2.94
CA ALA A 24 0.67 18.12 -4.06
C ALA A 24 -0.50 19.04 -3.63
N MET A 25 -1.43 18.53 -2.82
CA MET A 25 -2.54 19.33 -2.28
C MET A 25 -2.06 20.50 -1.42
N LYS A 26 -0.95 20.35 -0.68
CA LYS A 26 -0.33 21.43 0.10
C LYS A 26 0.35 22.46 -0.81
N GLU A 27 1.04 22.02 -1.86
CA GLU A 27 1.73 22.90 -2.82
C GLU A 27 0.76 23.84 -3.56
N ILE A 28 -0.48 23.40 -3.79
CA ILE A 28 -1.52 24.21 -4.43
C ILE A 28 -2.53 24.79 -3.43
N TRP A 29 -2.24 24.74 -2.13
CA TRP A 29 -3.01 25.38 -1.06
C TRP A 29 -4.46 24.91 -0.89
N ILE A 30 -4.79 23.69 -1.34
CA ILE A 30 -6.16 23.14 -1.20
C ILE A 30 -6.30 22.12 -0.06
N TYR A 31 -5.20 21.76 0.60
CA TYR A 31 -5.17 20.64 1.56
C TYR A 31 -6.16 20.81 2.73
N ASP A 32 -6.25 22.01 3.30
CA ASP A 32 -7.10 22.27 4.46
C ASP A 32 -8.58 22.50 4.10
N GLU A 33 -8.86 22.89 2.85
CA GLU A 33 -10.22 23.21 2.38
C GLU A 33 -10.90 22.05 1.63
N THR A 34 -10.11 21.10 1.11
CA THR A 34 -10.60 19.96 0.35
C THR A 34 -10.37 18.66 1.12
N PRO A 35 -11.43 18.08 1.72
CA PRO A 35 -11.31 16.81 2.42
C PRO A 35 -10.75 15.71 1.51
N LEU A 36 -9.70 15.02 1.98
CA LEU A 36 -9.14 13.83 1.36
C LEU A 36 -9.63 12.59 2.10
N LYS A 37 -10.58 11.86 1.50
CA LYS A 37 -11.20 10.68 2.11
C LYS A 37 -10.63 9.38 1.57
N PHE A 38 -10.16 8.55 2.48
CA PHE A 38 -9.81 7.16 2.22
C PHE A 38 -11.06 6.33 1.95
N LYS A 39 -10.95 5.37 1.01
CA LYS A 39 -11.94 4.34 0.73
C LYS A 39 -11.24 2.99 0.68
N SER A 40 -11.83 2.00 1.34
CA SER A 40 -11.30 0.65 1.39
C SER A 40 -11.28 -0.01 0.01
N PHE A 41 -10.20 -0.71 -0.28
CA PHE A 41 -10.02 -1.59 -1.42
C PHE A 41 -9.12 -2.75 -0.98
N GLU A 42 -9.50 -3.98 -1.29
CA GLU A 42 -8.66 -5.17 -1.07
C GLU A 42 -8.08 -5.60 -2.43
N LEU A 43 -6.75 -5.63 -2.55
CA LEU A 43 -6.06 -6.17 -3.73
C LEU A 43 -6.38 -7.65 -3.92
N ASP A 44 -6.49 -8.37 -2.80
CA ASP A 44 -6.92 -9.76 -2.75
C ASP A 44 -7.88 -10.00 -1.57
N PRO A 45 -9.21 -9.89 -1.80
CA PRO A 45 -10.23 -10.19 -0.80
C PRO A 45 -10.24 -11.66 -0.34
N HIS A 46 -9.55 -12.54 -1.06
CA HIS A 46 -9.47 -13.98 -0.78
C HIS A 46 -8.13 -14.40 -0.18
N ALA A 47 -7.24 -13.45 0.09
CA ALA A 47 -5.97 -13.73 0.75
C ALA A 47 -6.18 -14.44 2.11
N PRO A 48 -5.22 -15.28 2.54
CA PRO A 48 -5.33 -15.95 3.83
C PRO A 48 -5.05 -14.98 5.00
N GLN A 49 -5.77 -15.16 6.11
CA GLN A 49 -5.53 -14.40 7.36
C GLN A 49 -4.23 -14.80 8.08
N LYS A 50 -3.67 -15.96 7.75
CA LYS A 50 -2.39 -16.44 8.29
C LYS A 50 -1.56 -16.96 7.14
N THR A 51 -0.29 -16.60 7.12
CA THR A 51 0.67 -17.04 6.12
C THR A 51 2.02 -17.24 6.75
N THR A 52 2.77 -18.21 6.24
CA THR A 52 4.21 -18.38 6.50
C THR A 52 5.02 -18.08 5.24
N GLU A 53 4.37 -17.64 4.17
CA GLU A 53 5.04 -17.34 2.90
C GLU A 53 5.77 -16.02 2.96
N SER A 54 6.90 -15.93 2.26
CA SER A 54 7.55 -14.67 2.01
C SER A 54 6.74 -13.84 1.02
N TYR A 55 6.85 -12.52 1.11
CA TYR A 55 6.19 -11.62 0.16
C TYR A 55 6.60 -11.87 -1.30
N ILE A 56 7.87 -12.23 -1.55
CA ILE A 56 8.33 -12.58 -2.90
C ILE A 56 7.63 -13.83 -3.43
N ASN A 57 7.51 -14.88 -2.60
CA ASN A 57 6.81 -16.11 -3.01
C ASN A 57 5.32 -15.84 -3.28
N HIS A 58 4.69 -15.04 -2.42
CA HIS A 58 3.30 -14.63 -2.60
C HIS A 58 3.12 -13.84 -3.91
N PHE A 59 4.00 -12.86 -4.17
CA PHE A 59 3.95 -12.03 -5.38
C PHE A 59 4.13 -12.85 -6.66
N THR A 60 5.01 -13.85 -6.66
CA THR A 60 5.24 -14.74 -7.81
C THR A 60 4.26 -15.89 -7.88
N ARG A 61 3.32 -16.01 -6.92
CA ARG A 61 2.39 -17.14 -6.77
C ARG A 61 3.12 -18.49 -6.77
N GLY A 62 4.28 -18.54 -6.12
CA GLY A 62 5.13 -19.74 -6.05
C GLY A 62 5.99 -20.01 -7.29
N ASN A 63 5.91 -19.19 -8.34
CA ASN A 63 6.74 -19.37 -9.52
C ASN A 63 8.17 -18.84 -9.28
N LYS A 64 9.08 -19.77 -8.96
CA LYS A 64 10.49 -19.47 -8.68
C LYS A 64 11.22 -18.78 -9.84
N ALA A 65 10.82 -19.03 -11.08
CA ALA A 65 11.45 -18.40 -12.24
C ALA A 65 11.22 -16.88 -12.29
N LEU A 66 10.16 -16.39 -11.63
CA LEU A 66 9.83 -14.97 -11.54
C LEU A 66 10.50 -14.26 -10.37
N GLU A 67 11.10 -14.99 -9.42
CA GLU A 67 11.70 -14.38 -8.22
C GLU A 67 12.78 -13.32 -8.51
N PRO A 68 13.71 -13.52 -9.47
CA PRO A 68 14.73 -12.50 -9.77
C PRO A 68 14.08 -11.18 -10.22
N GLN A 69 13.07 -11.27 -11.10
CA GLN A 69 12.33 -10.11 -11.58
C GLN A 69 11.53 -9.46 -10.44
N ALA A 70 10.85 -10.26 -9.61
CA ALA A 70 10.11 -9.77 -8.46
C ALA A 70 11.02 -9.01 -7.49
N LYS A 71 12.18 -9.55 -7.16
CA LYS A 71 13.18 -8.88 -6.30
C LYS A 71 13.62 -7.53 -6.88
N GLN A 72 13.85 -7.46 -8.19
CA GLN A 72 14.20 -6.20 -8.85
C GLN A 72 13.06 -5.17 -8.78
N GLN A 73 11.82 -5.59 -9.03
CA GLN A 73 10.64 -4.73 -8.92
C GLN A 73 10.46 -4.21 -7.49
N MET A 74 10.63 -5.07 -6.50
CA MET A 74 10.54 -4.72 -5.08
C MET A 74 11.64 -3.74 -4.66
N ALA A 75 12.88 -3.95 -5.09
CA ALA A 75 13.97 -3.01 -4.85
C ALA A 75 13.70 -1.62 -5.47
N TYR A 76 13.10 -1.59 -6.67
CA TYR A 76 12.68 -0.34 -7.31
C TYR A 76 11.57 0.38 -6.53
N ILE A 77 10.59 -0.36 -6.00
CA ILE A 77 9.53 0.21 -5.18
C ILE A 77 10.09 0.78 -3.86
N GLN A 78 11.03 0.07 -3.22
CA GLN A 78 11.73 0.57 -2.02
C GLN A 78 12.52 1.84 -2.31
N SER A 79 13.23 1.90 -3.45
CA SER A 79 14.00 3.10 -3.81
C SER A 79 13.09 4.29 -4.09
N MET A 80 11.94 4.07 -4.76
CA MET A 80 10.93 5.10 -4.98
C MET A 80 10.39 5.65 -3.65
N ALA A 81 9.99 4.79 -2.73
CA ALA A 81 9.47 5.21 -1.43
C ALA A 81 10.54 5.93 -0.59
N LYS A 82 11.79 5.44 -0.60
CA LYS A 82 12.93 6.11 0.03
C LYS A 82 13.14 7.52 -0.52
N GLY A 83 13.01 7.70 -1.83
CA GLY A 83 13.06 9.03 -2.48
C GLY A 83 12.00 10.00 -1.98
N ASP A 84 10.87 9.48 -1.49
CA ASP A 84 9.80 10.29 -0.87
C ASP A 84 9.91 10.41 0.64
N GLY A 85 10.99 9.91 1.26
CA GLY A 85 11.18 9.89 2.72
C GLY A 85 10.37 8.80 3.44
N LEU A 86 9.94 7.78 2.71
CA LEU A 86 9.09 6.68 3.20
C LEU A 86 9.89 5.36 3.17
N PRO A 87 10.76 5.08 4.16
CA PRO A 87 11.50 3.82 4.19
C PRO A 87 10.53 2.64 4.29
N MET A 88 10.75 1.60 3.47
CA MET A 88 9.97 0.36 3.49
C MET A 88 10.91 -0.82 3.53
N ASP A 89 10.58 -1.82 4.34
CA ASP A 89 11.28 -3.10 4.37
C ASP A 89 10.37 -4.19 3.82
N ILE A 90 10.64 -4.63 2.59
CA ILE A 90 9.82 -5.64 1.92
C ILE A 90 10.06 -7.04 2.51
N ASN A 91 11.21 -7.27 3.15
CA ASN A 91 11.53 -8.59 3.71
C ASN A 91 10.74 -8.90 4.98
N SER A 92 10.23 -7.88 5.68
CA SER A 92 9.36 -8.05 6.86
C SER A 92 7.87 -8.04 6.52
N VAL A 93 7.49 -7.93 5.24
CA VAL A 93 6.08 -7.92 4.83
C VAL A 93 5.47 -9.30 5.03
N VAL A 94 4.32 -9.31 5.71
CA VAL A 94 3.46 -10.49 5.86
C VAL A 94 2.31 -10.39 4.86
N PRO A 95 2.27 -11.21 3.80
CA PRO A 95 1.21 -11.15 2.77
C PRO A 95 -0.10 -11.77 3.29
N THR A 96 -0.87 -10.98 4.04
CA THR A 96 -2.12 -11.41 4.66
C THR A 96 -3.32 -10.57 4.22
N ASN A 97 -4.54 -11.09 4.42
CA ASN A 97 -5.78 -10.37 4.15
C ASN A 97 -5.86 -9.05 4.91
N THR A 98 -6.36 -8.01 4.24
CA THR A 98 -6.44 -6.64 4.78
C THR A 98 -7.84 -6.26 5.25
N GLY A 99 -8.83 -7.15 5.14
CA GLY A 99 -10.23 -6.88 5.50
C GLY A 99 -10.41 -6.42 6.95
N ASP A 100 -9.74 -7.05 7.92
CA ASP A 100 -9.80 -6.63 9.32
C ASP A 100 -9.12 -5.28 9.56
N ALA A 101 -8.03 -4.99 8.84
CA ALA A 101 -7.38 -3.68 8.88
C ALA A 101 -8.30 -2.58 8.32
N HIS A 102 -9.01 -2.85 7.21
CA HIS A 102 -10.01 -1.95 6.66
C HIS A 102 -11.17 -1.69 7.62
N ARG A 103 -11.67 -2.74 8.29
CA ARG A 103 -12.71 -2.60 9.34
C ARG A 103 -12.23 -1.74 10.49
N LEU A 104 -10.98 -1.90 10.93
CA LEU A 104 -10.40 -1.10 12.01
C LEU A 104 -10.26 0.37 11.61
N ILE A 105 -9.82 0.66 10.39
CA ILE A 105 -9.80 2.04 9.86
C ILE A 105 -11.23 2.61 9.86
N LYS A 106 -12.21 1.83 9.42
CA LYS A 106 -13.61 2.28 9.39
C LYS A 106 -14.17 2.56 10.78
N LEU A 107 -13.77 1.77 11.78
CA LEU A 107 -14.08 2.00 13.19
C LEU A 107 -13.39 3.27 13.73
N ALA A 108 -12.16 3.57 13.32
CA ALA A 108 -11.48 4.80 13.73
C ALA A 108 -12.10 6.07 13.12
N GLU A 109 -12.83 5.93 12.01
CA GLU A 109 -13.60 7.02 11.39
C GLU A 109 -14.99 7.25 12.02
N SER A 110 -15.44 6.38 12.93
CA SER A 110 -16.79 6.44 13.51
C SER A 110 -16.91 7.37 14.71
#